data_AF-A0A2J6T734-F1
#
_entry.id   AF-A0A2J6T734-F1
#
_cell.length_a   1.000
_cell.length_b   1.000
_cell.length_c   1.000
_cell.angle_alpha   90.00
_cell.angle_beta   90.00
_cell.angle_gamma   90.00
#
_symmetry.space_group_name_H-M   'P 1'
#
loop_
_entity.id
_entity.type
_entity.pdbx_description
1 polymer ?
#
loop_
_entity_poly.entity_id
_entity_poly.type
_entity_poly.pdbx_seq_one_letter_code
_entity_poly.pdbx_strand_id
1 'polypeptide(L)'
;MRLLAYNNDGEFSLAEFFDDDIPEYAILSHRWGAEEVTFKDVIDGTGKRKAGYGKIRFCGEQARRDGLQYFWVDTCCIDKSNNTELAEAINSMFRWYQDATRCYVYLSDVSRPPFDTDDKSNELPRYRKNVCHVFTLG
;
A
#
# COMPACT_ATOMS: atom_id res chain seq x y z
N MET A 1 7.13 6.97 13.17
CA MET A 1 6.43 6.49 11.96
C MET A 1 6.30 4.97 12.02
N ARG A 2 5.22 4.39 11.50
CA ARG A 2 5.05 2.93 11.45
C ARG A 2 4.99 2.44 10.00
N LEU A 3 5.72 1.38 9.70
CA LEU A 3 5.78 0.75 8.38
C LEU A 3 5.27 -0.69 8.46
N LEU A 4 4.69 -1.19 7.38
CA LEU A 4 4.40 -2.61 7.21
C LEU A 4 5.64 -3.31 6.65
N ALA A 5 5.94 -4.48 7.20
CA ALA A 5 6.91 -5.42 6.65
C ALA A 5 6.18 -6.63 6.05
N TYR A 6 6.64 -7.09 4.89
CA TYR A 6 6.17 -8.34 4.29
C TYR A 6 6.96 -9.52 4.90
N ASN A 7 6.29 -10.38 5.66
CA ASN A 7 6.92 -11.54 6.29
C ASN A 7 6.94 -12.75 5.34
N ASN A 8 7.86 -13.69 5.59
CA ASN A 8 7.99 -14.90 4.76
C ASN A 8 6.74 -15.80 4.78
N ASP A 9 5.90 -15.66 5.81
CA ASP A 9 4.65 -16.40 5.95
C ASP A 9 3.49 -15.82 5.11
N GLY A 10 3.75 -14.75 4.34
CA GLY A 10 2.73 -14.04 3.55
C GLY A 10 1.89 -13.05 4.37
N GLU A 11 2.28 -12.81 5.61
CA GLU A 11 1.63 -11.88 6.54
C GLU A 11 2.30 -10.51 6.56
N PHE A 12 1.60 -9.53 7.12
CA PHE A 12 2.15 -8.20 7.40
C PHE A 12 2.31 -7.99 8.90
N SER A 13 3.40 -7.37 9.30
CA SER A 13 3.60 -6.87 10.65
C SER A 13 3.95 -5.39 10.63
N LEU A 14 3.53 -4.66 11.66
CA LEU A 14 3.92 -3.27 11.85
C LEU A 14 5.26 -3.20 12.57
N ALA A 15 6.14 -2.37 12.04
CA ALA A 15 7.40 -1.99 12.66
C ALA A 15 7.40 -0.47 12.89
N GLU A 16 7.85 -0.05 14.05
CA GLU A 16 7.91 1.36 14.45
C GLU A 16 9.33 1.90 14.34
N PHE A 17 9.45 3.10 13.79
CA PHE A 17 10.70 3.79 13.52
C PHE A 17 10.60 5.25 13.97
N PHE A 18 11.70 5.79 14.48
CA PHE A 18 11.77 7.16 15.00
C PHE A 18 12.85 7.95 14.25
N ASP A 19 12.58 9.23 14.01
CA ASP A 19 13.52 10.21 13.44
C ASP A 19 14.35 9.70 12.25
N ASP A 20 15.67 9.59 12.42
CA ASP A 20 16.63 9.27 11.36
C ASP A 20 16.82 7.76 11.11
N ASP A 21 16.16 6.90 11.90
CA ASP A 21 16.27 5.44 11.79
C ASP A 21 15.21 4.83 10.84
N ILE A 22 14.60 5.65 9.97
CA ILE A 22 13.59 5.20 9.02
C ILE A 22 14.29 4.50 7.84
N PRO A 23 14.07 3.20 7.60
CA PRO A 23 14.69 2.47 6.50
C PRO A 23 14.06 2.89 5.16
N GLU A 24 14.69 2.52 4.05
CA GLU A 24 14.08 2.67 2.72
C GLU A 24 12.71 1.95 2.66
N TYR A 25 11.72 2.64 2.07
CA TYR A 25 10.34 2.15 2.04
C TYR A 25 9.59 2.60 0.80
N ALA A 26 8.57 1.83 0.45
CA ALA A 26 7.56 2.25 -0.52
C ALA A 26 6.37 2.94 0.17
N ILE A 27 5.67 3.82 -0.53
CA ILE A 27 4.44 4.43 -0.05
C ILE A 27 3.28 4.14 -1.01
N LEU A 28 2.11 3.85 -0.46
CA LEU A 28 0.90 3.62 -1.25
C LEU A 28 0.04 4.89 -1.29
N SER A 29 -0.05 5.50 -2.47
CA SER A 29 -1.11 6.45 -2.78
C SER A 29 -2.34 5.70 -3.28
N HIS A 30 -3.48 5.93 -2.65
CA HIS A 30 -4.74 5.28 -3.04
C HIS A 30 -5.93 6.18 -2.73
N ARG A 31 -7.10 5.82 -3.29
CA ARG A 31 -8.38 6.33 -2.80
C ARG A 31 -8.99 5.38 -1.79
N TRP A 32 -9.63 5.93 -0.78
CA TRP A 32 -10.33 5.12 0.23
C TRP A 32 -11.55 4.49 -0.42
N GLY A 33 -11.75 3.20 -0.16
CA GLY A 33 -12.82 2.39 -0.71
C GLY A 33 -13.65 1.70 0.36
N ALA A 34 -14.38 0.68 -0.05
CA ALA A 34 -15.15 -0.15 0.87
C ALA A 34 -14.21 -1.01 1.74
N GLU A 35 -14.57 -1.12 3.02
CA GLU A 35 -13.89 -1.98 4.00
C GLU A 35 -12.38 -1.78 4.05
N GLU A 36 -11.97 -0.59 4.49
CA GLU A 36 -10.56 -0.30 4.70
C GLU A 36 -9.95 -1.12 5.84
N VAL A 37 -8.73 -1.58 5.62
CA VAL A 37 -7.93 -2.23 6.66
C VAL A 37 -7.32 -1.13 7.51
N THR A 38 -7.67 -1.16 8.79
CA THR A 38 -7.25 -0.19 9.81
C THR A 38 -6.03 -0.70 10.57
N PHE A 39 -5.43 0.17 11.39
CA PHE A 39 -4.36 -0.21 12.29
C PHE A 39 -4.76 -1.40 13.18
N LYS A 40 -5.94 -1.32 13.79
CA LYS A 40 -6.47 -2.37 14.66
C LYS A 40 -6.66 -3.70 13.92
N ASP A 41 -7.08 -3.67 12.65
CA ASP A 41 -7.25 -4.91 11.87
C ASP A 41 -5.92 -5.61 11.58
N VAL A 42 -4.82 -4.87 11.49
CA VAL A 42 -3.48 -5.45 11.33
C VAL A 42 -3.01 -6.06 12.65
N ILE A 43 -3.18 -5.36 13.76
CA ILE A 43 -2.83 -5.86 15.10
C ILE A 43 -3.64 -7.11 15.47
N ASP A 44 -4.95 -7.09 15.21
CA ASP A 44 -5.85 -8.21 15.54
C ASP A 44 -5.83 -9.33 14.47
N GLY A 45 -5.11 -9.14 13.36
CA GLY A 45 -5.05 -10.10 12.25
C GLY A 45 -6.37 -10.30 11.49
N THR A 46 -7.33 -9.38 11.63
CA THR A 46 -8.69 -9.49 11.06
C THR A 46 -8.82 -8.87 9.66
N GLY A 47 -7.81 -8.14 9.21
CA GLY A 47 -7.84 -7.36 7.96
C GLY A 47 -8.00 -8.18 6.68
N LYS A 48 -7.60 -9.46 6.65
CA LYS A 48 -7.57 -10.31 5.45
C LYS A 48 -8.92 -10.46 4.74
N ARG A 49 -10.01 -10.38 5.50
CA ARG A 49 -11.37 -10.57 4.97
C ARG A 49 -11.94 -9.30 4.35
N LYS A 50 -11.27 -8.16 4.53
CA LYS A 50 -11.75 -6.86 4.06
C LYS A 50 -11.35 -6.61 2.60
N ALA A 51 -12.23 -5.96 1.85
CA ALA A 51 -11.95 -5.60 0.45
C ALA A 51 -10.67 -4.74 0.30
N GLY A 52 -10.39 -3.86 1.26
CA GLY A 52 -9.18 -3.04 1.31
C GLY A 52 -7.86 -3.83 1.50
N TYR A 53 -7.90 -5.12 1.83
CA TYR A 53 -6.68 -5.92 1.98
C TYR A 53 -5.94 -6.10 0.65
N GLY A 54 -6.66 -6.12 -0.48
CA GLY A 54 -6.08 -6.30 -1.80
C GLY A 54 -5.04 -5.24 -2.16
N LYS A 55 -5.25 -3.97 -1.76
CA LYS A 55 -4.29 -2.89 -2.02
C LYS A 55 -3.05 -2.95 -1.12
N ILE A 56 -3.18 -3.43 0.11
CA ILE A 56 -2.04 -3.65 1.02
C ILE A 56 -1.17 -4.77 0.46
N ARG A 57 -1.80 -5.89 0.07
CA ARG A 57 -1.09 -7.00 -0.54
C ARG A 57 -0.39 -6.60 -1.83
N PHE A 58 -1.08 -5.85 -2.67
CA PHE A 58 -0.49 -5.28 -3.88
C PHE A 58 0.76 -4.43 -3.56
N CYS A 59 0.65 -3.50 -2.60
CA CYS A 59 1.78 -2.64 -2.23
C CYS A 59 2.97 -3.46 -1.72
N GLY A 60 2.74 -4.41 -0.80
CA GLY A 60 3.80 -5.25 -0.26
C GLY A 60 4.45 -6.16 -1.31
N GLU A 61 3.67 -6.74 -2.22
CA GLU A 61 4.21 -7.56 -3.33
C GLU A 61 5.07 -6.74 -4.29
N GLN A 62 4.67 -5.50 -4.59
CA GLN A 62 5.45 -4.61 -5.46
C GLN A 62 6.70 -4.09 -4.76
N ALA A 63 6.60 -3.66 -3.50
CA ALA A 63 7.75 -3.26 -2.69
C ALA A 63 8.81 -4.36 -2.66
N ARG A 64 8.39 -5.62 -2.42
CA ARG A 64 9.29 -6.78 -2.42
C ARG A 64 9.97 -7.02 -3.77
N ARG A 65 9.26 -6.81 -4.89
CA ARG A 65 9.84 -6.93 -6.24
C ARG A 65 10.87 -5.83 -6.52
N ASP A 66 10.65 -4.65 -5.97
CA ASP A 66 11.56 -3.51 -6.09
C ASP A 66 12.68 -3.52 -5.03
N GLY A 67 12.79 -4.59 -4.23
CA GLY A 67 13.85 -4.77 -3.23
C GLY A 67 13.60 -4.04 -1.90
N LEU A 68 12.39 -3.51 -1.67
CA LEU A 68 12.01 -2.79 -0.47
C LEU A 68 11.32 -3.74 0.52
N GLN A 69 11.87 -3.85 1.72
CA GLN A 69 11.31 -4.67 2.79
C GLN A 69 10.08 -4.01 3.44
N TYR A 70 10.07 -2.68 3.47
CA TYR A 70 9.08 -1.88 4.18
C TYR A 70 8.21 -1.08 3.23
N PHE A 71 6.95 -0.88 3.64
CA PHE A 71 6.03 -0.02 2.91
C PHE A 71 5.02 0.64 3.84
N TRP A 72 4.44 1.76 3.40
CA TRP A 72 3.51 2.55 4.19
C TRP A 72 2.14 2.66 3.52
N VAL A 73 1.10 2.55 4.34
CA VAL A 73 -0.31 2.71 3.94
C VAL A 73 -1.04 3.47 5.05
N ASP A 74 -1.57 4.66 4.77
CA ASP A 74 -2.16 5.55 5.78
C ASP A 74 -3.30 4.92 6.59
N THR A 75 -4.08 4.01 5.98
CA THR A 75 -5.23 3.41 6.64
C THR A 75 -4.85 2.50 7.81
N CYS A 76 -3.70 1.83 7.73
CA CYS A 76 -3.26 0.86 8.74
C CYS A 76 -1.94 1.18 9.42
N CYS A 77 -1.13 2.10 8.88
CA CYS A 77 0.09 2.57 9.52
C CYS A 77 -0.13 3.69 10.54
N ILE A 78 -1.31 4.34 10.54
CA ILE A 78 -1.68 5.38 11.50
C ILE A 78 -2.81 4.85 12.39
N ASP A 79 -2.69 5.00 13.71
CA ASP A 79 -3.82 4.78 14.61
C ASP A 79 -4.71 6.00 14.61
N LYS A 80 -5.72 5.97 13.75
CA LYS A 80 -6.70 7.06 13.62
C LYS A 80 -7.59 7.22 14.86
N SER A 81 -7.54 6.31 15.84
CA SER A 81 -8.23 6.46 17.13
C SER A 81 -7.43 7.31 18.13
N ASN A 82 -6.13 7.46 17.92
CA ASN A 82 -5.26 8.33 18.70
C ASN A 82 -5.15 9.71 18.03
N ASN A 83 -5.86 10.70 18.56
CA ASN A 83 -5.90 12.05 17.98
C ASN A 83 -4.52 12.74 17.95
N THR A 84 -3.66 12.48 18.93
CA THR A 84 -2.31 13.05 18.97
C THR A 84 -1.50 12.51 17.81
N GLU A 85 -1.49 11.19 17.62
CA GLU A 85 -0.78 10.56 16.51
C GLU A 85 -1.36 10.97 15.16
N LEU A 86 -2.69 11.04 15.04
CA LEU A 86 -3.33 11.47 13.80
C LEU A 86 -2.89 12.89 13.41
N ALA A 87 -2.81 13.81 14.36
CA ALA A 87 -2.34 15.17 14.12
C ALA A 87 -0.85 15.21 13.70
N GLU A 88 0.01 14.45 14.39
CA GLU A 88 1.43 14.31 14.04
C GLU A 88 1.61 13.72 12.65
N ALA A 89 0.82 12.70 12.31
CA ALA A 89 0.84 12.07 11.00
C ALA A 89 0.41 13.03 9.89
N ILE A 90 -0.62 13.85 10.10
CA ILE A 90 -1.04 14.87 9.13
C ILE A 90 0.09 15.87 8.86
N ASN A 91 0.76 16.35 9.92
CA ASN A 91 1.87 17.29 9.79
C ASN A 91 3.10 16.67 9.13
N SER A 92 3.27 15.36 9.23
CA SER A 92 4.44 14.63 8.71
C SER A 92 4.21 14.00 7.34
N MET A 93 2.95 13.88 6.90
CA MET A 93 2.58 13.07 5.74
C MET A 93 3.29 13.54 4.46
N PHE A 94 3.38 14.85 4.24
CA PHE A 94 4.10 15.41 3.09
C PHE A 94 5.56 14.92 3.04
N ARG A 95 6.25 14.97 4.19
CA ARG A 95 7.64 14.51 4.32
C ARG A 95 7.75 13.01 4.06
N TRP A 96 6.82 12.21 4.59
CA TRP A 96 6.81 10.75 4.33
C TRP A 96 6.57 10.41 2.85
N TYR A 97 5.74 11.19 2.15
CA TYR A 97 5.60 11.01 0.71
C TYR A 97 6.86 11.41 -0.05
N GLN A 98 7.54 12.49 0.37
CA GLN A 98 8.76 12.98 -0.26
C GLN A 98 9.95 12.01 -0.06
N ASP A 99 10.09 11.46 1.14
CA ASP A 99 11.24 10.65 1.53
C ASP A 99 11.09 9.16 1.13
N ALA A 100 9.92 8.76 0.59
CA ALA A 100 9.67 7.40 0.14
C ALA A 100 10.48 7.07 -1.12
N THR A 101 11.17 5.92 -1.12
CA THR A 101 11.97 5.44 -2.26
C THR A 101 11.11 5.18 -3.50
N ARG A 102 9.87 4.73 -3.30
CA ARG A 102 8.88 4.46 -4.36
C ARG A 102 7.50 4.88 -3.92
N CYS A 103 6.75 5.49 -4.82
CA CYS A 103 5.32 5.74 -4.63
C CYS A 103 4.52 4.89 -5.62
N TYR A 104 3.67 4.01 -5.09
CA TYR A 104 2.74 3.20 -5.86
C TYR A 104 1.36 3.82 -5.82
N VAL A 105 0.73 3.96 -6.98
CA VAL A 105 -0.65 4.44 -7.08
C VAL A 105 -1.58 3.26 -7.33
N TYR A 106 -2.60 3.09 -6.48
CA TYR A 106 -3.63 2.06 -6.62
C TYR A 106 -4.99 2.68 -6.92
N LEU A 107 -5.49 2.46 -8.14
CA LEU A 107 -6.80 2.91 -8.61
C LEU A 107 -7.69 1.70 -8.93
N SER A 108 -8.72 1.48 -8.13
CA SER A 108 -9.63 0.34 -8.24
C SER A 108 -10.71 0.48 -9.32
N ASP A 109 -10.95 1.70 -9.80
CA ASP A 109 -12.02 2.05 -10.74
C ASP A 109 -11.54 2.28 -12.18
N VAL A 110 -10.24 2.12 -12.44
CA VAL A 110 -9.67 2.33 -13.78
C VAL A 110 -9.43 0.97 -14.42
N SER A 111 -10.33 0.56 -15.31
CA SER A 111 -10.07 -0.56 -16.22
C SER A 111 -9.21 -0.08 -17.37
N ARG A 112 -8.02 -0.67 -17.56
CA ARG A 112 -7.30 -0.51 -18.83
C ARG A 112 -8.20 -1.03 -19.97
N PRO A 113 -8.46 -0.25 -21.03
CA PRO A 113 -8.98 -0.84 -22.25
C PRO A 113 -7.99 -1.93 -22.68
N PRO A 114 -8.48 -3.08 -23.18
CA PRO A 114 -7.59 -4.04 -23.80
C PRO A 114 -6.78 -3.29 -24.86
N PHE A 115 -5.46 -3.39 -24.80
CA PHE A 115 -4.66 -3.00 -25.95
C PHE A 115 -5.11 -3.93 -27.08
N ASP A 116 -5.68 -3.35 -28.14
CA ASP A 116 -5.96 -4.06 -29.37
C ASP A 116 -4.62 -4.49 -29.99
N THR A 117 -4.09 -5.61 -29.50
CA THR A 117 -3.23 -6.46 -30.30
C THR A 117 -4.16 -7.50 -30.92
N ASP A 118 -4.39 -7.35 -32.22
CA ASP A 118 -4.92 -8.39 -33.10
C ASP A 118 -4.13 -9.69 -32.87
N ASP A 119 -4.58 -10.54 -31.94
CA ASP A 119 -4.29 -11.97 -32.00
C ASP A 119 -5.42 -12.77 -31.37
N LYS A 120 -5.91 -13.74 -32.14
CA LYS A 120 -7.10 -14.54 -31.86
C LYS A 120 -6.69 -15.80 -31.11
N SER A 121 -7.15 -15.97 -29.87
CA SER A 121 -7.78 -17.24 -29.41
C SER A 121 -8.13 -17.22 -27.92
N ASN A 122 -9.42 -17.48 -27.66
CA ASN A 122 -10.06 -18.09 -26.50
C ASN A 122 -9.90 -17.54 -25.06
N GLU A 123 -11.02 -16.98 -24.61
CA GLU A 123 -11.64 -17.07 -23.26
C GLU A 123 -10.88 -16.53 -22.04
N LEU A 124 -11.26 -15.30 -21.68
CA LEU A 124 -10.89 -14.54 -20.48
C LEU A 124 -11.68 -14.98 -19.23
N PRO A 125 -11.10 -14.83 -18.03
CA PRO A 125 -11.74 -14.06 -16.98
C PRO A 125 -11.20 -12.63 -17.05
N ARG A 126 -12.11 -11.64 -17.07
CA ARG A 126 -11.84 -10.20 -17.01
C ARG A 126 -10.85 -9.89 -15.86
N TYR A 127 -9.57 -9.82 -16.19
CA TYR A 127 -8.55 -9.33 -15.27
C TYR A 127 -8.76 -7.82 -15.11
N ARG A 128 -9.34 -7.41 -13.97
CA ARG A 128 -9.24 -6.04 -13.47
C ARG A 128 -7.77 -5.76 -13.14
N LYS A 129 -6.99 -5.38 -14.15
CA LYS A 129 -5.62 -4.89 -13.94
C LYS A 129 -5.74 -3.45 -13.47
N ASN A 130 -5.74 -3.24 -12.15
CA ASN A 130 -5.63 -1.91 -11.55
C ASN A 130 -4.40 -1.22 -12.15
N VAL A 131 -4.56 0.02 -12.60
CA VAL A 131 -3.45 0.78 -13.19
C VAL A 131 -2.45 1.09 -12.08
N CYS A 132 -1.21 0.64 -12.29
CA CYS A 132 -0.10 0.88 -11.38
C CYS A 132 0.86 1.83 -12.08
N HIS A 133 0.97 3.06 -11.57
CA HIS A 133 2.11 3.91 -11.89
C HIS A 133 3.09 3.83 -10.72
N VAL A 134 4.33 3.45 -11.05
CA VAL A 134 5.46 3.53 -10.14
C VAL A 134 6.10 4.89 -10.42
N PHE A 135 6.05 5.78 -9.43
CA PHE A 135 6.85 6.99 -9.48
C PHE A 135 8.12 6.73 -8.67
N THR A 136 9.27 6.79 -9.34
CA THR A 136 10.55 6.99 -8.70
C THR A 136 10.65 8.49 -8.41
N LEU A 137 10.52 8.87 -7.15
CA LEU A 137 10.91 10.20 -6.71
C LEU A 137 12.44 10.21 -6.75
N GLY A 138 13.00 11.02 -7.65
CA GLY A 138 14.44 11.15 -7.89
C GLY A 138 14.91 12.56 -7.58
#